data_AF-A0A833QM35-F1
#
_entry.id   AF-A0A833QM35-F1
#
_cell.length_a   1.000
_cell.length_b   1.000
_cell.length_c   1.000
_cell.angle_alpha   90.00
_cell.angle_beta   90.00
_cell.angle_gamma   90.00
#
_symmetry.space_group_name_H-M   'P 1'
#
loop_
_entity.id
_entity.type
_entity.pdbx_description
1 polymer ?
#
loop_
_entity_poly.entity_id
_entity_poly.type
_entity_poly.pdbx_seq_one_letter_code
_entity_poly.pdbx_strand_id
1 'polypeptide(L)'
;MAALTHILAIALLISYYTSTILVLGKQTYMKDCRPLRCSKHGPIVRFPFRLDTHAPHCGYDTLVLSCSGGNTVLRLPSSDHYNVTSIDYKKSILGITTYSWTLNCSWSQIDKPNVTGSLFIPPIPVGLSLLDCSDVHTSFSEDEYLTGPVPCHGSEGRFIYLAWAHTDTTVLPYTCTMIRNSILFPGPKESHRDWGYHPSTSSEFQRVIRDFAAIPVIALYWNDTLINCSMCEKKWWHHCEYNLETKRSFCRESQMVLKAGVSLGATCLLLFGGFAFFYVRHQSSKKKTIRTKIEHFLRSYRVMNSTRYTNFVGLYRFVYVLIEIYQWLYQSFGEKNTKGSRTI
;
A
#
# COMPACT_ATOMS: atom_id res chain seq x y z
N MET A 1 36.80 -0.03 37.26
CA MET A 1 36.47 -0.48 35.88
C MET A 1 35.11 -1.15 35.82
N ALA A 2 34.78 -2.08 36.74
CA ALA A 2 33.45 -2.70 36.83
C ALA A 2 32.30 -1.72 37.14
N ALA A 3 32.54 -0.71 37.99
CA ALA A 3 31.51 0.29 38.30
C ALA A 3 31.05 1.10 37.08
N LEU A 4 31.98 1.47 36.19
CA LEU A 4 31.65 2.25 34.99
C LEU A 4 30.84 1.45 33.97
N THR A 5 31.09 0.13 33.88
CA THR A 5 30.35 -0.78 33.01
C THR A 5 28.93 -1.02 33.52
N HIS A 6 28.72 -1.08 34.83
CA HIS A 6 27.38 -1.19 35.41
C HIS A 6 26.55 0.08 35.17
N ILE A 7 27.15 1.26 35.31
CA ILE A 7 26.46 2.54 35.08
C ILE A 7 26.02 2.69 33.61
N LEU A 8 26.90 2.34 32.66
CA LEU A 8 26.57 2.36 31.23
C LEU A 8 25.45 1.37 30.87
N ALA A 9 25.47 0.17 31.44
CA ALA A 9 24.42 -0.83 31.21
C ALA A 9 23.06 -0.36 31.73
N ILE A 10 23.02 0.25 32.92
CA ILE A 10 21.79 0.79 33.51
C ILE A 10 21.24 1.96 32.67
N ALA A 11 22.11 2.87 32.20
CA ALA A 11 21.70 3.98 31.34
C ALA A 11 21.08 3.51 30.01
N LEU A 12 21.63 2.45 29.41
CA LEU A 12 21.09 1.83 28.19
C LEU A 12 19.75 1.12 28.43
N LEU A 13 19.58 0.47 29.59
CA LEU A 13 18.30 -0.11 29.97
C LEU A 13 17.25 0.98 30.17
N ILE A 14 17.58 2.06 30.88
CA ILE A 14 16.65 3.18 31.10
C ILE A 14 16.25 3.82 29.78
N SER A 15 17.19 4.05 28.84
CA SER A 15 16.86 4.63 27.53
C SER A 15 16.00 3.70 26.66
N TYR A 16 16.19 2.38 26.78
CA TYR A 16 15.34 1.38 26.14
C TYR A 16 13.93 1.37 26.74
N TYR A 17 13.80 1.43 28.06
CA TYR A 17 12.52 1.49 28.76
C TYR A 17 11.77 2.80 28.50
N THR A 18 12.45 3.95 28.47
CA THR A 18 11.80 5.24 28.17
C THR A 18 11.36 5.31 26.71
N SER A 19 12.13 4.76 25.78
CA SER A 19 11.77 4.70 24.36
C SER A 19 10.55 3.79 24.11
N THR A 20 10.45 2.66 24.81
CA THR A 20 9.28 1.77 24.74
C THR A 20 8.03 2.38 25.39
N ILE A 21 8.18 3.11 26.50
CA ILE A 21 7.08 3.85 27.13
C ILE A 21 6.60 5.01 26.25
N LEU A 22 7.50 5.75 25.59
CA LEU A 22 7.14 6.82 24.64
C LEU A 22 6.39 6.27 23.41
N VAL A 23 6.68 5.03 23.00
CA VAL A 23 5.96 4.31 21.94
C VAL A 23 4.59 3.79 22.41
N LEU A 24 4.41 3.53 23.71
CA LEU A 24 3.13 3.15 24.30
C LEU A 24 2.21 4.35 24.58
N GLY A 25 2.78 5.52 24.86
CA GLY A 25 2.07 6.71 25.35
C GLY A 25 1.26 7.52 24.33
N LYS A 26 1.08 7.05 23.08
CA LYS A 26 0.40 7.82 22.03
C LYS A 26 -0.76 7.09 21.33
N GLN A 27 -1.48 6.23 22.05
CA GLN A 27 -2.70 5.58 21.52
C GLN A 27 -3.89 5.70 22.48
N THR A 28 -4.41 6.93 22.64
CA THR A 28 -5.80 7.15 23.08
C THR A 28 -6.78 7.23 21.90
N TYR A 29 -6.32 6.99 20.66
CA TYR A 29 -7.19 6.90 19.49
C TYR A 29 -7.78 5.48 19.36
N MET A 30 -9.12 5.46 19.33
CA MET A 30 -10.04 4.31 19.38
C MET A 30 -9.49 2.99 18.83
N LYS A 31 -9.04 2.10 19.73
CA LYS A 31 -8.73 0.70 19.40
C LYS A 31 -9.94 -0.12 18.93
N ASP A 32 -11.15 0.41 19.12
CA ASP A 32 -12.42 -0.30 18.94
C ASP A 32 -13.06 -0.09 17.56
N CYS A 33 -12.74 0.99 16.84
CA CYS A 33 -13.32 1.27 15.51
C CYS A 33 -12.44 0.75 14.36
N ARG A 34 -12.08 -0.53 14.42
CA ARG A 34 -11.24 -1.13 13.37
C ARG A 34 -12.00 -1.28 12.05
N PRO A 35 -11.35 -1.19 10.89
CA PRO A 35 -11.98 -1.51 9.62
C PRO A 35 -12.50 -2.95 9.59
N LEU A 36 -13.72 -3.14 9.09
CA LEU A 36 -14.41 -4.44 9.04
C LEU A 36 -14.76 -4.84 7.61
N ARG A 37 -15.15 -6.10 7.42
CA ARG A 37 -15.69 -6.64 6.16
C ARG A 37 -16.78 -7.67 6.48
N CYS A 38 -17.83 -7.73 5.67
CA CYS A 38 -18.84 -8.79 5.79
C CYS A 38 -18.35 -10.14 5.22
N SER A 39 -17.37 -10.12 4.32
CA SER A 39 -16.73 -11.30 3.75
C SER A 39 -15.29 -11.00 3.32
N LYS A 40 -14.51 -12.04 3.02
CA LYS A 40 -13.11 -11.93 2.56
C LYS A 40 -12.99 -11.03 1.32
N HIS A 41 -13.98 -11.08 0.42
CA HIS A 41 -13.99 -10.35 -0.85
C HIS A 41 -14.86 -9.08 -0.82
N GLY A 42 -15.62 -8.85 0.26
CA GLY A 42 -16.46 -7.66 0.40
C GLY A 42 -15.65 -6.38 0.64
N PRO A 43 -16.25 -5.19 0.43
CA PRO A 43 -15.59 -3.91 0.65
C PRO A 43 -15.19 -3.72 2.12
N ILE A 44 -14.09 -2.99 2.35
CA ILE A 44 -13.71 -2.56 3.71
C ILE A 44 -14.69 -1.48 4.16
N VAL A 45 -15.36 -1.72 5.28
CA VAL A 45 -16.21 -0.75 5.96
C VAL A 45 -15.44 -0.12 7.11
N ARG A 46 -15.32 1.20 7.07
CA ARG A 46 -14.70 2.08 8.06
C ARG A 46 -15.29 3.48 7.95
N PHE A 47 -14.98 4.32 8.93
CA PHE A 47 -15.39 5.71 8.98
C PHE A 47 -15.23 6.41 7.62
N PRO A 48 -16.23 7.17 7.11
CA PRO A 48 -17.45 7.60 7.80
C PRO A 48 -18.58 6.56 7.91
N PHE A 49 -18.44 5.41 7.22
CA PHE A 49 -19.41 4.33 7.30
C PHE A 49 -19.20 3.47 8.55
N ARG A 50 -20.27 2.85 9.04
CA ARG A 50 -20.18 1.78 10.04
C ARG A 50 -21.10 0.63 9.68
N LEU A 51 -20.75 -0.56 10.17
CA LEU A 51 -21.71 -1.65 10.23
C LEU A 51 -22.70 -1.38 11.36
N ASP A 52 -23.94 -1.85 11.21
CA ASP A 52 -24.99 -1.82 12.23
C ASP A 52 -24.59 -2.57 13.52
N THR A 53 -23.73 -3.58 13.41
CA THR A 53 -23.13 -4.30 14.54
C THR A 53 -22.01 -3.51 15.26
N HIS A 54 -21.51 -2.43 14.66
CA HIS A 54 -20.43 -1.63 15.23
C HIS A 54 -20.99 -0.54 16.15
N ALA A 55 -20.20 -0.11 17.13
CA ALA A 55 -20.64 0.92 18.07
C ALA A 55 -21.01 2.22 17.32
N PRO A 56 -22.04 2.97 17.75
CA PRO A 56 -22.55 4.13 17.02
C PRO A 56 -21.47 5.18 16.72
N HIS A 57 -20.49 5.31 17.60
CA HIS A 57 -19.42 6.28 17.44
C HIS A 57 -18.36 5.94 16.36
N CYS A 58 -18.43 4.75 15.76
CA CYS A 58 -17.48 4.33 14.71
C CYS A 58 -17.85 4.81 13.30
N GLY A 59 -18.97 5.53 13.14
CA GLY A 59 -19.46 6.05 11.86
C GLY A 59 -20.67 6.95 12.06
N TYR A 60 -21.18 7.54 10.99
CA TYR A 60 -22.40 8.33 11.07
C TYR A 60 -23.66 7.46 11.06
N ASP A 61 -24.69 7.87 11.80
CA ASP A 61 -25.98 7.17 11.86
C ASP A 61 -26.73 7.16 10.52
N THR A 62 -26.39 8.08 9.62
CA THR A 62 -26.91 8.18 8.25
C THR A 62 -26.11 7.37 7.23
N LEU A 63 -24.96 6.81 7.61
CA LEU A 63 -24.05 6.04 6.74
C LEU A 63 -23.82 4.64 7.32
N VAL A 64 -24.94 3.96 7.62
CA VAL A 64 -24.95 2.62 8.21
C VAL A 64 -25.14 1.57 7.11
N LEU A 65 -24.30 0.54 7.16
CA LEU A 65 -24.37 -0.65 6.33
C LEU A 65 -24.66 -1.87 7.20
N SER A 66 -25.16 -2.95 6.61
CA SER A 66 -25.41 -4.20 7.32
C SER A 66 -24.78 -5.38 6.59
N CYS A 67 -24.57 -6.50 7.26
CA CYS A 67 -24.12 -7.74 6.63
C CYS A 67 -25.31 -8.69 6.45
N SER A 68 -25.50 -9.24 5.26
CA SER A 68 -26.51 -10.27 4.98
C SER A 68 -25.94 -11.34 4.06
N GLY A 69 -25.88 -12.59 4.54
CA GLY A 69 -25.37 -13.71 3.74
C GLY A 69 -23.93 -13.52 3.23
N GLY A 70 -23.09 -12.75 3.93
CA GLY A 70 -21.74 -12.39 3.51
C GLY A 70 -21.63 -11.17 2.59
N ASN A 71 -22.75 -10.60 2.14
CA ASN A 71 -22.81 -9.37 1.37
C ASN A 71 -22.89 -8.15 2.30
N THR A 72 -22.25 -7.06 1.89
CA THR A 72 -22.45 -5.74 2.49
C THR A 72 -23.71 -5.13 1.87
N VAL A 73 -24.66 -4.69 2.69
CA VAL A 73 -25.98 -4.21 2.25
C VAL A 73 -26.23 -2.78 2.71
N LEU A 74 -26.61 -1.93 1.76
CA LEU A 74 -27.16 -0.60 1.99
C LEU A 74 -28.68 -0.70 2.13
N ARG A 75 -29.24 -0.03 3.14
CA ARG A 75 -30.69 0.16 3.27
C ARG A 75 -31.00 1.63 3.08
N LEU A 76 -31.86 1.94 2.11
CA LEU A 76 -32.34 3.29 1.90
C LEU A 76 -33.62 3.56 2.74
N PRO A 77 -33.94 4.83 3.02
CA PRO A 77 -35.18 5.19 3.74
C PRO A 77 -36.46 4.72 3.06
N SER A 78 -36.43 4.48 1.74
CA SER A 78 -37.52 3.88 0.97
C SER A 78 -37.79 2.41 1.32
N SER A 79 -37.03 1.81 2.24
CA SER A 79 -36.99 0.37 2.53
C SER A 79 -36.37 -0.49 1.42
N ASP A 80 -35.77 0.13 0.41
CA ASP A 80 -35.03 -0.59 -0.63
C ASP A 80 -33.67 -1.07 -0.09
N HIS A 81 -33.29 -2.29 -0.48
CA HIS A 81 -32.04 -2.92 -0.08
C HIS A 81 -31.14 -3.16 -1.30
N TYR A 82 -29.88 -2.73 -1.22
CA TYR A 82 -28.91 -2.90 -2.30
C TYR A 82 -27.61 -3.53 -1.79
N ASN A 83 -27.03 -4.46 -2.55
CA ASN A 83 -25.69 -4.96 -2.25
C ASN A 83 -24.65 -3.92 -2.64
N VAL A 84 -23.74 -3.64 -1.72
CA VAL A 84 -22.59 -2.75 -1.92
C VAL A 84 -21.43 -3.55 -2.47
N THR A 85 -20.95 -3.19 -3.65
CA THR A 85 -19.81 -3.83 -4.32
C THR A 85 -18.49 -3.14 -4.01
N SER A 86 -18.51 -1.81 -3.84
CA SER A 86 -17.31 -1.02 -3.60
C SER A 86 -17.58 0.24 -2.81
N ILE A 87 -16.59 0.68 -2.03
CA ILE A 87 -16.58 1.96 -1.32
C ILE A 87 -15.29 2.69 -1.70
N ASP A 88 -15.38 3.74 -2.49
CA ASP A 88 -14.26 4.62 -2.82
C ASP A 88 -14.27 5.84 -1.90
N TYR A 89 -13.49 5.74 -0.83
CA TYR A 89 -13.32 6.81 0.16
C TYR A 89 -12.66 8.07 -0.39
N LYS A 90 -11.87 7.97 -1.48
CA LYS A 90 -11.18 9.13 -2.09
C LYS A 90 -12.13 9.94 -2.96
N LYS A 91 -13.04 9.27 -3.66
CA LYS A 91 -14.02 9.89 -4.55
C LYS A 91 -15.38 10.13 -3.89
N SER A 92 -15.58 9.62 -2.69
CA SER A 92 -16.87 9.55 -2.02
C SER A 92 -17.95 8.82 -2.81
N ILE A 93 -17.59 7.66 -3.39
CA ILE A 93 -18.48 6.87 -4.26
C ILE A 93 -18.79 5.51 -3.62
N LEU A 94 -20.07 5.21 -3.48
CA LEU A 94 -20.61 3.92 -3.07
C LEU A 94 -21.15 3.21 -4.30
N GLY A 95 -20.57 2.06 -4.65
CA GLY A 95 -21.04 1.24 -5.75
C GLY A 95 -22.09 0.25 -5.26
N ILE A 96 -23.28 0.26 -5.84
CA ILE A 96 -24.36 -0.67 -5.51
C ILE A 96 -24.81 -1.49 -6.72
N THR A 97 -25.14 -2.76 -6.52
CA THR A 97 -25.78 -3.56 -7.58
C THR A 97 -27.28 -3.36 -7.58
N THR A 98 -27.86 -3.23 -8.77
CA THR A 98 -29.32 -3.26 -8.97
C THR A 98 -29.76 -4.55 -9.66
N TYR A 99 -31.07 -4.83 -9.71
CA TYR A 99 -31.58 -6.03 -10.38
C TYR A 99 -31.38 -5.96 -11.91
N SER A 100 -31.25 -7.14 -12.51
CA SER A 100 -30.54 -7.37 -13.77
C SER A 100 -31.18 -6.76 -15.01
N TRP A 101 -30.32 -6.18 -15.84
CA TRP A 101 -30.54 -5.69 -17.20
C TRP A 101 -30.89 -6.77 -18.24
N THR A 102 -30.69 -8.04 -17.90
CA THR A 102 -30.55 -9.13 -18.88
C THR A 102 -31.86 -9.73 -19.40
N LEU A 103 -33.04 -9.24 -19.01
CA LEU A 103 -34.26 -10.01 -19.27
C LEU A 103 -35.08 -9.54 -20.50
N ASN A 104 -35.15 -8.24 -20.84
CA ASN A 104 -36.11 -7.82 -21.88
C ASN A 104 -35.71 -6.59 -22.74
N CYS A 105 -34.51 -6.00 -22.58
CA CYS A 105 -34.17 -4.72 -23.22
C CYS A 105 -35.29 -3.66 -23.09
N SER A 106 -35.96 -3.69 -21.93
CA SER A 106 -36.95 -2.72 -21.51
C SER A 106 -36.21 -1.52 -20.93
N TRP A 107 -35.75 -0.67 -21.84
CA TRP A 107 -34.98 0.55 -21.53
C TRP A 107 -35.75 1.61 -20.74
N SER A 108 -37.04 1.38 -20.48
CA SER A 108 -37.91 2.24 -19.69
C SER A 108 -37.80 2.06 -18.17
N GLN A 109 -37.12 1.03 -17.67
CA GLN A 109 -37.26 0.59 -16.27
C GLN A 109 -35.94 0.22 -15.58
N ILE A 110 -34.84 0.94 -15.83
CA ILE A 110 -33.72 0.82 -14.90
C ILE A 110 -34.16 1.48 -13.60
N ASP A 111 -34.55 0.67 -12.61
CA ASP A 111 -35.02 1.14 -11.32
C ASP A 111 -33.95 2.02 -10.68
N LYS A 112 -34.19 3.33 -10.73
CA LYS A 112 -33.34 4.30 -10.10
C LYS A 112 -33.54 4.17 -8.58
N PRO A 113 -32.46 3.99 -7.80
CA PRO A 113 -32.59 3.92 -6.36
C PRO A 113 -33.26 5.19 -5.82
N ASN A 114 -34.33 5.02 -5.03
CA ASN A 114 -34.99 6.14 -4.38
C ASN A 114 -34.18 6.58 -3.17
N VAL A 115 -33.28 7.52 -3.40
CA VAL A 115 -32.41 8.08 -2.36
C VAL A 115 -33.06 9.22 -1.55
N THR A 116 -34.35 9.50 -1.76
CA THR A 116 -35.06 10.58 -1.07
C THR A 116 -34.98 10.38 0.45
N GLY A 117 -34.60 11.43 1.17
CA GLY A 117 -34.41 11.36 2.63
C GLY A 117 -33.09 10.72 3.08
N SER A 118 -32.19 10.36 2.15
CA SER A 118 -30.84 9.89 2.46
C SER A 118 -29.77 10.96 2.19
N LEU A 119 -28.51 10.69 2.59
CA LEU A 119 -27.36 11.53 2.25
C LEU A 119 -26.73 11.19 0.89
N PHE A 120 -27.31 10.22 0.17
CA PHE A 120 -26.80 9.78 -1.12
C PHE A 120 -27.32 10.65 -2.26
N ILE A 121 -26.45 10.91 -3.21
CA ILE A 121 -26.69 11.73 -4.39
C ILE A 121 -26.37 10.82 -5.58
N PRO A 122 -27.35 10.54 -6.46
CA PRO A 122 -27.08 9.76 -7.66
C PRO A 122 -26.37 10.64 -8.69
N PRO A 123 -25.51 10.08 -9.56
CA PRO A 123 -24.96 10.80 -10.69
C PRO A 123 -26.07 11.31 -11.61
N ILE A 124 -25.74 12.32 -12.41
CA ILE A 124 -26.59 12.74 -13.52
C ILE A 124 -26.69 11.57 -14.51
N PRO A 125 -27.90 11.10 -14.84
CA PRO A 125 -28.05 10.06 -15.84
C PRO A 125 -27.65 10.58 -17.21
N VAL A 126 -27.04 9.73 -18.03
CA VAL A 126 -26.59 10.10 -19.38
C VAL A 126 -27.43 9.41 -20.43
N GLY A 127 -27.66 10.09 -21.54
CA GLY A 127 -28.41 9.55 -22.66
C GLY A 127 -27.60 8.51 -23.42
N LEU A 128 -28.22 7.38 -23.73
CA LEU A 128 -27.77 6.42 -24.73
C LEU A 128 -28.82 6.29 -25.84
N SER A 129 -28.36 5.94 -27.03
CA SER A 129 -29.21 5.62 -28.18
C SER A 129 -29.18 4.11 -28.44
N LEU A 130 -30.35 3.55 -28.70
CA LEU A 130 -30.52 2.15 -29.03
C LEU A 130 -30.65 1.96 -30.52
N LEU A 131 -29.88 1.03 -31.06
CA LEU A 131 -29.79 0.75 -32.48
C LEU A 131 -30.16 -0.71 -32.75
N ASP A 132 -30.96 -0.94 -33.78
CA ASP A 132 -31.28 -2.24 -34.35
C ASP A 132 -30.55 -2.40 -35.67
N CYS A 133 -29.65 -3.36 -35.76
CA CYS A 133 -28.87 -3.65 -36.96
C CYS A 133 -29.22 -5.02 -37.52
N SER A 134 -29.34 -5.11 -38.85
CA SER A 134 -29.61 -6.37 -39.56
C SER A 134 -28.39 -7.31 -39.64
N ASP A 135 -27.18 -6.77 -39.48
CA ASP A 135 -25.91 -7.50 -39.59
C ASP A 135 -25.03 -7.29 -38.36
N VAL A 136 -24.17 -8.28 -38.07
CA VAL A 136 -23.12 -8.15 -37.05
C VAL A 136 -22.01 -7.27 -37.59
N HIS A 137 -21.82 -6.13 -36.97
CA HIS A 137 -20.65 -5.28 -37.17
C HIS A 137 -19.58 -5.65 -36.15
N THR A 138 -18.42 -6.08 -36.65
CA THR A 138 -17.26 -6.52 -35.83
C THR A 138 -16.21 -5.43 -35.65
N SER A 139 -16.27 -4.36 -36.43
CA SER A 139 -15.32 -3.24 -36.37
C SER A 139 -16.07 -1.93 -36.51
N PHE A 140 -16.04 -1.14 -35.44
CA PHE A 140 -16.44 0.26 -35.43
C PHE A 140 -15.17 1.11 -35.45
N SER A 141 -15.21 2.28 -36.07
CA SER A 141 -14.07 3.19 -35.99
C SER A 141 -13.81 3.61 -34.53
N GLU A 142 -12.58 4.01 -34.20
CA GLU A 142 -12.26 4.45 -32.83
C GLU A 142 -13.08 5.69 -32.41
N ASP A 143 -13.62 6.43 -33.37
CA ASP A 143 -14.47 7.61 -33.15
C ASP A 143 -15.94 7.25 -32.86
N GLU A 144 -16.31 5.97 -33.05
CA GLU A 144 -17.66 5.47 -32.78
C GLU A 144 -17.77 5.01 -31.31
N TYR A 145 -18.41 5.84 -30.48
CA TYR A 145 -18.86 5.48 -29.13
C TYR A 145 -20.05 4.51 -29.18
N LEU A 146 -19.85 3.36 -29.81
CA LEU A 146 -20.82 2.32 -30.08
C LEU A 146 -20.37 1.00 -29.44
N THR A 147 -21.31 0.24 -28.87
CA THR A 147 -21.02 -1.04 -28.24
C THR A 147 -22.14 -2.04 -28.45
N GLY A 148 -21.76 -3.28 -28.74
CA GLY A 148 -22.68 -4.37 -28.99
C GLY A 148 -22.04 -5.47 -29.87
N PRO A 149 -22.82 -6.47 -30.29
CA PRO A 149 -24.23 -6.64 -29.93
C PRO A 149 -24.39 -6.94 -28.44
N VAL A 150 -25.33 -6.25 -27.78
CA VAL A 150 -25.67 -6.55 -26.38
C VAL A 150 -26.66 -7.73 -26.32
N PRO A 151 -26.53 -8.65 -25.36
CA PRO A 151 -27.39 -9.82 -25.25
C PRO A 151 -28.82 -9.40 -24.84
N CYS A 152 -29.66 -9.10 -25.82
CA CYS A 152 -31.10 -8.88 -25.69
C CYS A 152 -31.86 -10.14 -26.11
N HIS A 153 -32.86 -10.58 -25.35
CA HIS A 153 -33.80 -11.60 -25.81
C HIS A 153 -34.77 -10.96 -26.83
N GLY A 154 -34.51 -11.13 -28.13
CA GLY A 154 -35.37 -10.51 -29.14
C GLY A 154 -34.94 -10.79 -30.57
N SER A 155 -35.55 -11.82 -31.17
CA SER A 155 -35.52 -12.22 -32.60
C SER A 155 -34.18 -12.67 -33.20
N GLU A 156 -34.24 -13.76 -33.97
CA GLU A 156 -33.17 -14.19 -34.87
C GLU A 156 -32.91 -13.09 -35.93
N GLY A 157 -31.63 -12.76 -36.15
CA GLY A 157 -31.23 -11.79 -37.18
C GLY A 157 -31.33 -10.30 -36.80
N ARG A 158 -31.54 -9.96 -35.52
CA ARG A 158 -31.43 -8.59 -35.02
C ARG A 158 -30.25 -8.43 -34.06
N PHE A 159 -29.44 -7.40 -34.27
CA PHE A 159 -28.28 -7.10 -33.46
C PHE A 159 -28.45 -5.73 -32.81
N ILE A 160 -28.59 -5.73 -31.47
CA ILE A 160 -28.83 -4.52 -30.71
C ILE A 160 -27.51 -3.87 -30.30
N TYR A 161 -27.35 -2.60 -30.61
CA TYR A 161 -26.19 -1.80 -30.22
C TYR A 161 -26.61 -0.58 -29.40
N LEU A 162 -25.68 -0.13 -28.55
CA LEU A 162 -25.81 1.07 -27.74
C LEU A 162 -24.79 2.10 -28.19
N ALA A 163 -25.27 3.27 -28.56
CA ALA A 163 -24.46 4.43 -28.86
C ALA A 163 -24.56 5.46 -27.74
N TRP A 164 -23.50 6.24 -27.56
CA TRP A 164 -23.57 7.44 -26.73
C TRP A 164 -24.49 8.47 -27.39
N ALA A 165 -25.28 9.23 -26.61
CA ALA A 165 -26.33 10.07 -27.20
C ALA A 165 -25.83 11.19 -28.13
N HIS A 166 -24.57 11.63 -28.03
CA HIS A 166 -24.01 12.60 -28.98
C HIS A 166 -23.16 11.96 -30.08
N THR A 167 -23.26 10.64 -30.29
CA THR A 167 -22.68 10.02 -31.50
C THR A 167 -23.39 10.59 -32.73
N ASP A 168 -22.61 11.10 -33.68
CA ASP A 168 -23.16 11.63 -34.93
C ASP A 168 -23.82 10.50 -35.72
N THR A 169 -25.07 10.73 -36.13
CA THR A 169 -25.86 9.82 -36.94
C THR A 169 -25.22 9.48 -38.28
N THR A 170 -24.31 10.32 -38.78
CA THR A 170 -23.57 10.07 -40.02
C THR A 170 -22.58 8.92 -39.92
N VAL A 171 -22.19 8.55 -38.70
CA VAL A 171 -21.22 7.48 -38.43
C VAL A 171 -21.92 6.13 -38.16
N LEU A 172 -23.25 6.10 -38.17
CA LEU A 172 -24.01 4.86 -38.00
C LEU A 172 -23.97 4.03 -39.29
N PRO A 173 -23.76 2.70 -39.21
CA PRO A 173 -23.85 1.84 -40.37
C PRO A 173 -25.24 1.94 -41.03
N TYR A 174 -25.28 1.89 -42.36
CA TYR A 174 -26.52 1.94 -43.13
C TYR A 174 -27.51 0.80 -42.81
N THR A 175 -27.00 -0.31 -42.26
CA THR A 175 -27.81 -1.46 -41.82
C THR A 175 -28.45 -1.27 -40.45
N CYS A 176 -28.17 -0.15 -39.76
CA CYS A 176 -28.62 0.13 -38.40
C CYS A 176 -29.70 1.21 -38.38
N THR A 177 -30.73 1.00 -37.58
CA THR A 177 -31.84 1.94 -37.39
C THR A 177 -31.96 2.32 -35.91
N MET A 178 -32.21 3.59 -35.61
CA MET A 178 -32.41 4.05 -34.24
C MET A 178 -33.81 3.65 -33.75
N ILE A 179 -33.87 2.79 -32.73
CA ILE A 179 -35.14 2.40 -32.08
C ILE A 179 -35.57 3.49 -31.09
N ARG A 180 -34.62 3.96 -30.27
CA ARG A 180 -34.88 4.90 -29.18
C ARG A 180 -33.68 5.79 -28.96
N ASN A 181 -33.92 7.08 -28.76
CA ASN A 181 -32.92 8.02 -28.29
C ASN A 181 -33.09 8.30 -26.78
N SER A 182 -32.04 8.82 -26.16
CA SER A 182 -32.07 9.36 -24.79
C SER A 182 -32.53 8.36 -23.72
N ILE A 183 -32.12 7.11 -23.84
CA ILE A 183 -32.25 6.14 -22.75
C ILE A 183 -31.39 6.61 -21.58
N LEU A 184 -31.98 6.69 -20.40
CA LEU A 184 -31.28 7.14 -19.20
C LEU A 184 -30.40 6.02 -18.64
N PHE A 185 -29.10 6.14 -18.85
CA PHE A 185 -28.11 5.31 -18.21
C PHE A 185 -27.83 5.87 -16.80
N PRO A 186 -28.13 5.12 -15.71
CA PRO A 186 -28.13 5.64 -14.34
C PRO A 186 -26.75 5.95 -13.76
N GLY A 187 -25.71 6.00 -14.59
CA GLY A 187 -24.37 6.37 -14.18
C GLY A 187 -23.60 5.18 -13.56
N PRO A 188 -22.61 4.61 -14.26
CA PRO A 188 -21.70 3.60 -13.74
C PRO A 188 -20.81 4.17 -12.63
N LYS A 189 -20.02 3.31 -11.97
CA LYS A 189 -19.03 3.73 -10.95
C LYS A 189 -18.02 4.76 -11.46
N GLU A 190 -17.79 4.82 -12.77
CA GLU A 190 -16.92 5.77 -13.46
C GLU A 190 -17.54 7.17 -13.62
N SER A 191 -18.83 7.34 -13.35
CA SER A 191 -19.51 8.62 -13.49
C SER A 191 -18.86 9.70 -12.61
N HIS A 192 -19.09 10.94 -13.01
CA HIS A 192 -18.90 12.11 -12.16
C HIS A 192 -20.23 12.57 -11.58
N ARG A 193 -20.17 13.17 -10.39
CA ARG A 193 -21.36 13.67 -9.68
C ARG A 193 -22.13 14.69 -10.49
N ASP A 194 -21.41 15.70 -11.01
CA ASP A 194 -22.01 16.92 -11.57
C ASP A 194 -22.24 16.88 -13.10
N TRP A 195 -21.68 15.90 -13.81
CA TRP A 195 -21.82 15.80 -15.27
C TRP A 195 -22.07 14.37 -15.79
N GLY A 196 -22.29 13.41 -14.88
CA GLY A 196 -22.61 12.04 -15.24
C GLY A 196 -21.42 11.29 -15.82
N TYR A 197 -21.69 10.30 -16.67
CA TYR A 197 -20.66 9.51 -17.33
C TYR A 197 -20.29 10.07 -18.70
N HIS A 198 -19.02 10.41 -18.86
CA HIS A 198 -18.44 10.86 -20.14
C HIS A 198 -17.25 9.96 -20.46
N PRO A 199 -17.33 9.10 -21.49
CA PRO A 199 -16.20 8.27 -21.88
C PRO A 199 -15.07 9.14 -22.46
N SER A 200 -13.82 8.82 -22.12
CA SER A 200 -12.65 9.50 -22.71
C SER A 200 -12.23 8.89 -24.04
N THR A 201 -12.60 7.62 -24.27
CA THR A 201 -12.31 6.87 -25.50
C THR A 201 -13.47 5.90 -25.80
N SER A 202 -13.62 5.49 -27.06
CA SER A 202 -14.57 4.44 -27.46
C SER A 202 -14.29 3.11 -26.74
N SER A 203 -13.01 2.77 -26.52
CA SER A 203 -12.61 1.56 -25.78
C SER A 203 -13.10 1.59 -24.31
N GLU A 204 -13.04 2.76 -23.66
CA GLU A 204 -13.56 2.95 -22.30
C GLU A 204 -15.08 2.79 -22.28
N PHE A 205 -15.77 3.41 -23.23
CA PHE A 205 -17.22 3.31 -23.39
C PHE A 205 -17.66 1.85 -23.52
N GLN A 206 -17.06 1.12 -24.46
CA GLN A 206 -17.36 -0.29 -24.69
C GLN A 206 -17.11 -1.14 -23.46
N ARG A 207 -15.99 -0.92 -22.75
CA ARG A 207 -15.67 -1.64 -21.51
C ARG A 207 -16.74 -1.36 -20.44
N VAL A 208 -17.07 -0.10 -20.20
CA VAL A 208 -18.02 0.28 -19.14
C VAL A 208 -19.41 -0.28 -19.40
N ILE A 209 -19.89 -0.22 -20.64
CA ILE A 209 -21.20 -0.78 -20.97
C ILE A 209 -21.21 -2.31 -20.88
N ARG A 210 -20.15 -3.00 -21.33
CA ARG A 210 -20.03 -4.47 -21.15
C ARG A 210 -19.99 -4.86 -19.67
N ASP A 211 -19.19 -4.16 -18.87
CA ASP A 211 -19.09 -4.39 -17.43
C ASP A 211 -20.46 -4.18 -16.76
N PHE A 212 -21.17 -3.12 -17.16
CA PHE A 212 -22.50 -2.81 -16.65
C PHE A 212 -23.54 -3.85 -17.05
N ALA A 213 -23.51 -4.32 -18.30
CA ALA A 213 -24.41 -5.36 -18.81
C ALA A 213 -24.19 -6.70 -18.09
N ALA A 214 -22.96 -7.01 -17.70
CA ALA A 214 -22.64 -8.20 -16.92
C ALA A 214 -23.06 -8.06 -15.44
N ILE A 215 -22.73 -6.92 -14.80
CA ILE A 215 -23.05 -6.63 -13.41
C ILE A 215 -23.43 -5.15 -13.29
N PRO A 216 -24.74 -4.83 -13.13
CA PRO A 216 -25.21 -3.45 -13.16
C PRO A 216 -24.88 -2.72 -11.85
N VAL A 217 -23.71 -2.08 -11.82
CA VAL A 217 -23.23 -1.28 -10.68
C VAL A 217 -23.50 0.20 -10.90
N ILE A 218 -24.33 0.79 -10.04
CA ILE A 218 -24.62 2.22 -10.03
C ILE A 218 -23.76 2.93 -8.98
N ALA A 219 -23.28 4.13 -9.30
CA ALA A 219 -22.61 5.01 -8.34
C ALA A 219 -23.64 5.76 -7.47
N LEU A 220 -23.38 5.84 -6.17
CA LEU A 220 -24.02 6.79 -5.26
C LEU A 220 -22.94 7.62 -4.56
N TYR A 221 -23.01 8.94 -4.68
CA TYR A 221 -22.11 9.83 -3.94
C TYR A 221 -22.68 10.06 -2.55
N TRP A 222 -21.85 10.07 -1.52
CA TRP A 222 -22.28 10.63 -0.23
C TRP A 222 -21.75 12.05 -0.08
N ASN A 223 -22.53 12.88 0.60
CA ASN A 223 -22.10 14.25 0.86
C ASN A 223 -20.94 14.26 1.88
N ASP A 224 -19.74 14.52 1.38
CA ASP A 224 -18.53 14.64 2.19
C ASP A 224 -18.22 16.09 2.62
N THR A 225 -19.00 17.08 2.18
CA THR A 225 -18.70 18.50 2.45
C THR A 225 -18.73 18.89 3.93
N LEU A 226 -19.44 18.12 4.78
CA LEU A 226 -19.46 18.34 6.22
C LEU A 226 -18.25 17.71 6.94
N ILE A 227 -17.52 16.81 6.28
CA ILE A 227 -16.65 15.83 6.91
C ILE A 227 -15.21 15.90 6.34
N ASN A 228 -15.06 16.35 5.09
CA ASN A 228 -13.81 16.48 4.33
C ASN A 228 -12.95 15.19 4.32
N CYS A 229 -13.57 14.02 4.47
CA CYS A 229 -12.86 12.76 4.46
C CYS A 229 -12.22 12.50 3.10
N SER A 230 -12.91 12.78 1.98
CA SER A 230 -12.38 12.58 0.63
C SER A 230 -11.06 13.30 0.40
N MET A 231 -10.94 14.55 0.88
CA MET A 231 -9.71 15.32 0.79
C MET A 231 -8.59 14.72 1.64
N CYS A 232 -8.92 14.20 2.83
CA CYS A 232 -7.97 13.47 3.65
C CYS A 232 -7.48 12.19 2.95
N GLU A 233 -8.41 11.39 2.42
CA GLU A 233 -8.14 10.09 1.79
C GLU A 233 -7.37 10.22 0.47
N LYS A 234 -7.50 11.36 -0.22
CA LYS A 234 -6.67 11.68 -1.40
C LYS A 234 -5.20 11.87 -1.03
N LYS A 235 -4.87 12.27 0.21
CA LYS A 235 -3.48 12.37 0.66
C LYS A 235 -2.92 10.96 0.83
N TRP A 236 -1.68 10.79 0.39
CA TRP A 236 -0.95 9.54 0.58
C TRP A 236 -0.88 9.20 2.06
N TRP A 237 -1.19 7.95 2.41
CA TRP A 237 -1.08 7.43 3.79
C TRP A 237 -1.95 8.14 4.82
N HIS A 238 -3.08 8.70 4.44
CA HIS A 238 -4.01 9.31 5.39
C HIS A 238 -5.37 8.62 5.35
N HIS A 239 -5.99 8.49 6.53
CA HIS A 239 -7.33 7.98 6.68
C HIS A 239 -8.16 8.91 7.55
N CYS A 240 -9.43 9.05 7.17
CA CYS A 240 -10.40 9.77 7.96
C CYS A 240 -10.85 8.92 9.14
N GLU A 241 -10.79 9.48 10.35
CA GLU A 241 -11.27 8.85 11.58
C GLU A 241 -12.18 9.81 12.35
N TYR A 242 -12.97 9.26 13.27
CA TYR A 242 -13.82 10.04 14.16
C TYR A 242 -13.12 10.30 15.48
N ASN A 243 -13.19 11.54 15.98
CA ASN A 243 -12.75 11.90 17.32
C ASN A 243 -13.97 12.01 18.25
N LEU A 244 -14.01 11.16 19.28
CA LEU A 244 -15.08 11.14 20.28
C LEU A 244 -15.18 12.42 21.11
N GLU A 245 -14.04 13.00 21.49
CA GLU A 245 -13.98 14.15 22.39
C GLU A 245 -14.50 15.40 21.67
N THR A 246 -14.05 15.61 20.43
CA THR A 246 -14.44 16.79 19.64
C THR A 246 -15.72 16.56 18.83
N LYS A 247 -16.22 15.32 18.77
CA LYS A 247 -17.36 14.88 17.96
C LYS A 247 -17.23 15.24 16.47
N ARG A 248 -15.99 15.27 15.97
CA ARG A 248 -15.66 15.69 14.59
C ARG A 248 -14.77 14.65 13.92
N SER A 249 -14.83 14.62 12.59
CA SER A 249 -13.85 13.89 11.80
C SER A 249 -12.47 14.57 11.90
N PHE A 250 -11.41 13.77 11.81
CA PHE A 250 -10.06 14.27 11.68
C PHE A 250 -9.27 13.40 10.70
N CYS A 251 -8.23 13.99 10.12
CA CYS A 251 -7.36 13.30 9.18
C CYS A 251 -6.17 12.70 9.91
N ARG A 252 -6.13 11.38 10.00
CA ARG A 252 -5.05 10.65 10.65
C ARG A 252 -4.02 10.23 9.63
N GLU A 253 -2.76 10.56 9.87
CA GLU A 253 -1.65 9.93 9.18
C GLU A 253 -1.55 8.47 9.62
N SER A 254 -1.61 7.57 8.64
CA SER A 254 -1.30 6.17 8.83
C SER A 254 0.15 6.10 9.26
N GLN A 255 0.37 5.86 10.55
CA GLN A 255 1.69 5.48 11.02
C GLN A 255 2.00 4.13 10.38
N MET A 256 2.65 4.16 9.21
CA MET A 256 3.42 3.02 8.76
C MET A 256 4.37 2.75 9.90
N VAL A 257 4.11 1.65 10.59
CA VAL A 257 4.86 1.32 11.77
C VAL A 257 6.26 0.98 11.28
N LEU A 258 7.15 1.97 11.18
CA LEU A 258 8.58 1.80 10.99
C LEU A 258 9.20 1.20 12.29
N LYS A 259 8.45 0.33 12.98
CA LYS A 259 8.89 -0.46 14.14
C LYS A 259 9.59 -1.70 13.60
N ALA A 260 10.78 -1.50 13.03
CA ALA A 260 11.79 -2.54 12.92
C ALA A 260 13.18 -1.94 12.60
N GLY A 261 13.26 -0.90 11.75
CA GLY A 261 14.55 -0.45 11.22
C GLY A 261 15.41 0.38 12.18
N VAL A 262 14.81 1.38 12.85
CA VAL A 262 15.61 2.40 13.56
C VAL A 262 16.04 1.93 14.96
N SER A 263 15.23 1.11 15.63
CA SER A 263 15.59 0.59 16.96
C SER A 263 16.67 -0.49 16.90
N LEU A 264 16.64 -1.38 15.90
CA LEU A 264 17.63 -2.45 15.79
C LEU A 264 19.00 -1.92 15.36
N GLY A 265 19.05 -0.94 14.46
CA GLY A 265 20.31 -0.35 14.01
C GLY A 265 21.07 0.36 15.14
N ALA A 266 20.38 1.21 15.90
CA ALA A 266 20.98 1.93 17.03
C ALA A 266 21.46 0.97 18.13
N THR A 267 20.67 -0.06 18.46
CA THR A 267 21.05 -1.07 19.45
C THR A 267 22.22 -1.93 18.97
N CYS A 268 22.24 -2.35 17.71
CA CYS A 268 23.38 -3.08 17.14
C CYS A 268 24.66 -2.25 17.18
N LEU A 269 24.62 -0.98 16.77
CA LEU A 269 25.80 -0.11 16.79
C LEU A 269 26.37 0.09 18.21
N LEU A 270 25.50 0.21 19.22
CA LEU A 270 25.92 0.32 20.62
C LEU A 270 26.53 -0.99 21.14
N LEU A 271 25.98 -2.15 20.77
CA LEU A 271 26.52 -3.45 21.12
C LEU A 271 27.89 -3.70 20.47
N PHE A 272 28.02 -3.42 19.16
CA PHE A 272 29.29 -3.55 18.45
C PHE A 272 30.35 -2.57 18.98
N GLY A 273 29.99 -1.31 19.24
CA GLY A 273 30.89 -0.32 19.84
C GLY A 273 31.34 -0.72 21.25
N GLY A 274 30.43 -1.21 22.09
CA GLY A 274 30.73 -1.72 23.42
C GLY A 274 31.64 -2.95 23.39
N PHE A 275 31.38 -3.89 22.48
CA PHE A 275 32.20 -5.09 22.30
C PHE A 275 33.61 -4.76 21.80
N ALA A 276 33.74 -3.88 20.81
CA ALA A 276 35.04 -3.43 20.31
C ALA A 276 35.86 -2.73 21.41
N PHE A 277 35.21 -1.86 22.19
CA PHE A 277 35.85 -1.21 23.33
C PHE A 277 36.32 -2.22 24.39
N PHE A 278 35.47 -3.18 24.74
CA PHE A 278 35.84 -4.26 25.68
C PHE A 278 37.01 -5.09 25.15
N TYR A 279 36.96 -5.49 23.88
CA TYR A 279 38.00 -6.29 23.23
C TYR A 279 39.36 -5.57 23.26
N VAL A 280 39.41 -4.29 22.90
CA VAL A 280 40.64 -3.47 22.95
C VAL A 280 41.16 -3.34 24.38
N ARG A 281 40.27 -3.11 25.35
CA ARG A 281 40.66 -2.96 26.76
C ARG A 281 41.19 -4.27 27.35
N HIS A 282 40.54 -5.39 27.01
CA HIS A 282 40.94 -6.73 27.43
C HIS A 282 42.27 -7.13 26.79
N GLN A 283 42.48 -6.85 25.50
CA GLN A 283 43.76 -7.09 24.83
C GLN A 283 44.88 -6.23 25.42
N SER A 284 44.60 -4.96 25.72
CA SER A 284 45.53 -4.06 26.41
C SER A 284 45.90 -4.59 27.81
N SER A 285 44.91 -5.13 28.55
CA SER A 285 45.16 -5.75 29.85
C SER A 285 46.01 -7.02 29.75
N LYS A 286 45.74 -7.90 28.77
CA LYS A 286 46.57 -9.10 28.52
C LYS A 286 48.01 -8.74 28.16
N LYS A 287 48.22 -7.71 27.32
CA LYS A 287 49.56 -7.20 26.99
C LYS A 287 50.31 -6.72 28.24
N LYS A 288 49.64 -6.06 29.18
CA LYS A 288 50.24 -5.64 30.47
C LYS A 288 50.66 -6.84 31.32
N THR A 289 49.82 -7.88 31.42
CA THR A 289 50.13 -9.11 32.18
C THR A 289 51.28 -9.92 31.57
N ILE A 290 51.36 -10.01 30.24
CA ILE A 290 52.47 -10.69 29.55
C ILE A 290 53.77 -9.90 29.72
N ARG A 291 53.73 -8.56 29.59
CA ARG A 291 54.90 -7.71 29.84
C ARG A 291 55.45 -7.87 31.26
N THR A 292 54.58 -7.84 32.28
CA THR A 292 55.01 -8.05 33.67
C THR A 292 55.57 -9.44 33.93
N LYS A 293 55.03 -10.49 33.28
CA LYS A 293 55.60 -11.85 33.35
C LYS A 293 56.98 -11.94 32.68
N ILE A 294 57.18 -11.28 31.55
CA ILE A 294 58.49 -11.22 30.86
C ILE A 294 59.49 -10.44 31.71
N GLU A 295 59.11 -9.28 32.26
CA GLU A 295 59.98 -8.49 33.13
C GLU A 295 60.37 -9.27 34.40
N HIS A 296 59.43 -10.01 34.99
CA HIS A 296 59.70 -10.88 36.12
C HIS A 296 60.66 -12.02 35.74
N PHE A 297 60.44 -12.67 34.59
CA PHE A 297 61.32 -13.72 34.06
C PHE A 297 62.73 -13.20 33.78
N LEU A 298 62.86 -12.03 33.13
CA LEU A 298 64.15 -11.39 32.84
C LEU A 298 64.89 -11.00 34.12
N ARG A 299 64.16 -10.59 35.17
CA ARG A 299 64.74 -10.28 36.48
C ARG A 299 65.29 -11.53 37.17
N SER A 300 64.55 -12.64 37.14
CA SER A 300 65.02 -13.94 37.66
C SER A 300 66.20 -14.50 36.86
N TYR A 301 66.17 -14.37 35.53
CA TYR A 301 67.25 -14.81 34.64
C TYR A 301 68.55 -14.04 34.87
N ARG A 302 68.46 -12.73 35.13
CA ARG A 302 69.62 -11.87 35.43
C ARG A 302 70.33 -12.23 36.74
N VAL A 303 69.62 -12.83 37.70
CA VAL A 303 70.18 -13.28 38.98
C VAL A 303 70.88 -14.65 38.85
N MET A 304 70.44 -15.49 37.91
CA MET A 304 71.00 -16.84 37.74
C MET A 304 72.24 -16.92 36.85
N ASN A 305 72.51 -15.93 36.00
CA ASN A 305 73.59 -16.04 35.02
C ASN A 305 74.90 -15.39 35.49
N SER A 306 75.68 -16.16 36.26
CA SER A 306 77.13 -15.97 36.39
C SER A 306 77.82 -16.62 35.18
N THR A 307 78.37 -15.78 34.30
CA THR A 307 79.41 -16.10 33.30
C THR A 307 79.39 -17.49 32.64
N ARG A 308 78.70 -17.66 31.50
CA ARG A 308 79.15 -18.40 30.29
C ARG A 308 78.06 -18.38 29.22
N TYR A 309 78.48 -18.55 27.95
CA TYR A 309 77.71 -18.50 26.69
C TYR A 309 77.63 -17.14 25.99
N THR A 310 78.81 -16.64 25.61
CA THR A 310 79.03 -15.68 24.52
C THR A 310 78.73 -16.23 23.11
N ASN A 311 78.22 -17.46 22.95
CA ASN A 311 78.06 -18.11 21.64
C ASN A 311 76.63 -18.17 21.07
N PHE A 312 75.58 -17.72 21.79
CA PHE A 312 74.20 -17.77 21.24
C PHE A 312 73.76 -16.47 20.54
N VAL A 313 74.44 -15.36 20.80
CA VAL A 313 74.20 -14.06 20.14
C VAL A 313 74.66 -14.08 18.67
N GLY A 314 75.64 -14.93 18.33
CA GLY A 314 76.10 -15.12 16.94
C GLY A 314 75.07 -15.85 16.06
N LEU A 315 74.37 -16.85 16.60
CA LEU A 315 73.42 -17.65 15.82
C LEU A 315 72.17 -16.84 15.45
N TYR A 316 71.65 -16.04 16.39
CA TYR A 316 70.48 -15.18 16.14
C TYR A 316 70.76 -14.10 15.09
N ARG A 317 71.99 -13.55 15.08
CA ARG A 317 72.41 -12.55 14.11
C ARG A 317 72.59 -13.15 12.71
N PHE A 318 73.02 -14.40 12.61
CA PHE A 318 73.15 -15.12 11.33
C PHE A 318 71.78 -15.49 10.74
N VAL A 319 70.84 -15.94 11.57
CA VAL A 319 69.45 -16.23 11.15
C VAL A 319 68.73 -14.96 10.68
N TYR A 320 68.94 -13.83 11.35
CA TYR A 320 68.34 -12.56 10.95
C TYR A 320 68.86 -12.06 9.58
N VAL A 321 70.15 -12.23 9.31
CA VAL A 321 70.75 -11.90 8.00
C VAL A 321 70.22 -12.82 6.89
N LEU A 322 69.99 -14.11 7.16
CA LEU A 322 69.38 -15.02 6.19
C LEU A 322 67.92 -14.68 5.87
N ILE A 323 67.14 -14.17 6.84
CA ILE A 323 65.76 -13.73 6.63
C ILE A 323 65.71 -12.45 5.78
N GLU A 324 66.61 -11.49 6.02
CA GLU A 324 66.73 -10.26 5.21
C GLU A 324 67.16 -10.57 3.77
N ILE A 325 68.10 -11.50 3.56
CA ILE A 325 68.51 -11.94 2.21
C ILE A 325 67.33 -12.63 1.48
N TYR A 326 66.54 -13.44 2.18
CA TYR A 326 65.36 -14.09 1.60
C TYR A 326 64.27 -13.09 1.21
N GLN A 327 63.98 -12.09 2.06
CA GLN A 327 63.03 -11.02 1.74
C GLN A 327 63.50 -10.15 0.56
N TRP A 328 64.80 -9.85 0.48
CA TRP A 328 65.39 -9.11 -0.63
C TRP A 328 65.31 -9.90 -1.95
N LEU A 329 65.63 -11.19 -1.96
CA LEU A 329 65.49 -12.04 -3.15
C LEU A 329 64.04 -12.18 -3.63
N TYR A 330 63.09 -12.26 -2.70
CA TYR A 330 61.67 -12.36 -3.01
C TYR A 330 61.13 -11.07 -3.67
N GLN A 331 61.56 -9.90 -3.20
CA GLN A 331 61.15 -8.61 -3.81
C GLN A 331 61.87 -8.36 -5.15
N SER A 332 63.14 -8.73 -5.30
CA SER A 332 63.92 -8.51 -6.52
C SER A 332 63.47 -9.37 -7.72
N PHE A 333 62.88 -10.55 -7.47
CA PHE A 333 62.37 -11.45 -8.54
C PHE A 333 60.85 -11.39 -8.75
N GLY A 334 60.09 -10.73 -7.87
CA GLY A 334 58.62 -10.67 -7.94
C GLY A 334 58.02 -9.57 -8.82
N GLU A 335 58.82 -8.61 -9.29
CA GLU A 335 58.31 -7.39 -9.94
C GLU A 335 58.66 -7.25 -11.44
N LYS A 336 58.70 -8.39 -12.15
CA LYS A 336 58.68 -8.43 -13.63
C LYS A 336 57.79 -9.56 -14.13
N ASN A 337 56.47 -9.36 -14.08
CA ASN A 337 55.50 -9.88 -15.05
C ASN A 337 54.11 -9.36 -14.71
N THR A 338 53.70 -8.29 -15.41
CA THR A 338 52.39 -8.05 -16.04
C THR A 338 52.07 -6.56 -16.10
N LYS A 339 52.64 -5.86 -17.09
CA LYS A 339 52.01 -4.69 -17.71
C LYS A 339 51.97 -4.91 -19.22
N GLY A 340 50.75 -5.02 -19.75
CA GLY A 340 50.37 -4.59 -21.09
C GLY A 340 50.42 -5.64 -22.20
N SER A 341 49.24 -6.06 -22.66
CA SER A 341 48.96 -5.98 -24.10
C SER A 341 47.47 -5.78 -24.36
N ARG A 342 47.21 -5.03 -25.43
CA ARG A 342 45.98 -4.37 -25.91
C ARG A 342 45.15 -5.27 -26.84
N THR A 343 43.93 -4.76 -27.12
CA THR A 343 43.10 -4.90 -28.35
C THR A 343 42.47 -6.29 -28.58
N ILE A 344 41.17 -6.42 -28.85
CA ILE A 344 40.29 -5.66 -29.77
C ILE A 344 39.02 -5.18 -29.06
#